data_AF-A0A7W8CD72-F1
#
_entry.id   AF-A0A7W8CD72-F1
#
_cell.length_a   1.000
_cell.length_b   1.000
_cell.length_c   1.000
_cell.angle_alpha   90.00
_cell.angle_beta   90.00
_cell.angle_gamma   90.00
#
_symmetry.space_group_name_H-M   'P 1'
#
loop_
_entity.id
_entity.type
_entity.pdbx_description
1 polymer ?
#
loop_
_entity_poly.entity_id
_entity_poly.type
_entity_poly.pdbx_seq_one_letter_code
_entity_poly.pdbx_strand_id
1 'polypeptide(L)'
;MGFDFEVSSDHFSPWLTAQGHAPNAWTVLGAVAHATERVELFTYVTCPTMRYHPAVVAQQAATLQILADGRFTLGLGSGENLNEHVVGKR
;
A
#
# COMPACT_ATOMS: atom_id res chain seq x y z
N MET A 1 20.63 -6.65 8.42
CA MET A 1 20.16 -7.54 7.33
C MET A 1 20.32 -6.95 5.93
N GLY A 2 20.50 -5.63 5.73
CA GLY A 2 21.04 -5.11 4.45
C GLY A 2 20.10 -5.17 3.23
N PHE A 3 18.80 -5.40 3.42
CA PHE A 3 17.83 -5.39 2.33
C PHE A 3 17.72 -4.02 1.65
N ASP A 4 17.48 -4.00 0.34
CA ASP A 4 17.41 -2.75 -0.43
C ASP A 4 16.03 -2.11 -0.41
N PHE A 5 14.98 -2.91 -0.21
CA PHE A 5 13.60 -2.43 -0.21
C PHE A 5 12.70 -3.15 0.79
N GLU A 6 11.62 -2.47 1.16
CA GLU A 6 10.53 -2.99 1.96
C GLU A 6 9.19 -2.69 1.26
N VAL A 7 8.29 -3.66 1.26
CA VAL A 7 7.02 -3.58 0.54
C VAL A 7 5.83 -3.97 1.41
N SER A 8 4.66 -3.43 1.09
CA SER A 8 3.40 -3.85 1.68
C SER A 8 2.34 -4.08 0.60
N SER A 9 1.72 -5.26 0.61
CA SER A 9 0.51 -5.52 -0.18
C SER A 9 -0.68 -4.76 0.41
N ASP A 10 -1.46 -4.10 -0.44
CA ASP A 10 -2.60 -3.28 -0.04
C ASP A 10 -3.88 -4.12 -0.06
N HIS A 11 -4.14 -4.79 1.05
CA HIS A 11 -5.31 -5.63 1.26
C HIS A 11 -6.30 -4.98 2.22
N PHE A 12 -7.58 -5.22 1.97
CA PHE A 12 -8.64 -4.92 2.94
C PHE A 12 -8.89 -6.12 3.86
N SER A 13 -8.87 -7.32 3.29
CA SER A 13 -9.10 -8.59 4.00
C SER A 13 -7.79 -9.37 4.11
N PRO A 14 -7.55 -10.12 5.21
CA PRO A 14 -6.40 -11.03 5.28
C PRO A 14 -6.40 -12.00 4.09
N TRP A 15 -5.24 -12.24 3.50
CA TRP A 15 -5.14 -13.12 2.34
C TRP A 15 -5.43 -14.57 2.72
N LEU A 16 -5.00 -14.97 3.92
CA LEU A 16 -5.38 -16.24 4.56
C LEU A 16 -5.99 -15.98 5.93
N THR A 17 -6.96 -16.80 6.33
CA THR A 17 -7.51 -16.78 7.70
C THR A 17 -6.42 -16.91 8.75
N ALA A 18 -5.39 -17.73 8.49
CA ALA A 18 -4.26 -17.93 9.40
C ALA A 18 -3.34 -16.70 9.56
N GLN A 19 -3.33 -15.75 8.60
CA GLN A 19 -2.60 -14.48 8.76
C GLN A 19 -3.29 -13.55 9.77
N GLY A 20 -4.61 -13.62 9.90
CA GLY A 20 -5.41 -12.90 10.89
C GLY A 20 -5.53 -11.38 10.68
N HIS A 21 -4.65 -10.74 9.91
CA HIS A 21 -4.59 -9.29 9.77
C HIS A 21 -4.34 -8.83 8.32
N ALA A 22 -4.87 -7.65 8.00
CA ALA A 22 -4.58 -6.87 6.80
C ALA A 22 -4.46 -5.39 7.20
N PRO A 23 -3.31 -4.97 7.77
CA PRO A 23 -3.13 -3.59 8.17
C PRO A 23 -3.17 -2.67 6.94
N ASN A 24 -3.64 -1.44 7.13
CA ASN A 24 -3.66 -0.47 6.05
C ASN A 24 -2.23 -0.19 5.55
N ALA A 25 -1.94 -0.57 4.30
CA ALA A 25 -0.60 -0.48 3.72
C ALA A 25 -0.03 0.94 3.74
N TRP A 26 -0.87 1.95 3.49
CA TRP A 26 -0.46 3.36 3.46
C TRP A 26 -0.01 3.87 4.84
N THR A 27 -0.75 3.51 5.90
CA THR A 27 -0.36 3.85 7.28
C THR A 27 0.93 3.15 7.69
N VAL A 28 1.06 1.85 7.36
CA VAL A 28 2.28 1.08 7.67
C VAL A 28 3.49 1.67 6.94
N LEU A 29 3.39 1.92 5.64
CA LEU A 29 4.49 2.49 4.87
C LEU A 29 4.86 3.90 5.33
N GLY A 30 3.90 4.71 5.78
CA GLY A 30 4.20 6.01 6.40
C GLY A 30 5.03 5.88 7.68
N ALA A 31 4.73 4.88 8.52
CA ALA A 31 5.52 4.60 9.71
C ALA A 31 6.93 4.08 9.36
N VAL A 32 7.03 3.20 8.36
CA VAL A 32 8.32 2.67 7.88
C VAL A 32 9.17 3.79 7.25
N ALA A 33 8.55 4.70 6.49
CA ALA A 33 9.22 5.87 5.92
C ALA A 33 9.89 6.72 7.01
N HIS A 34 9.20 6.93 8.13
CA HIS A 34 9.76 7.65 9.28
C HIS A 34 10.85 6.85 10.03
N ALA A 35 10.69 5.53 10.12
CA ALA A 35 11.61 4.67 10.88
C ALA A 35 12.89 4.27 10.11
N THR A 36 12.98 4.58 8.81
CA THR A 36 14.07 4.15 7.93
C THR A 36 14.58 5.31 7.07
N GLU A 37 15.86 5.28 6.71
CA GLU A 37 16.49 6.37 5.94
C GLU A 37 17.01 5.93 4.56
N ARG A 38 17.17 4.61 4.33
CA ARG A 38 17.85 4.09 3.13
C ARG A 38 16.97 3.22 2.24
N VAL A 39 16.15 2.35 2.82
CA VAL A 39 15.44 1.32 2.04
C VAL A 39 14.39 1.96 1.13
N GLU A 40 14.25 1.44 -0.07
CA GLU A 40 13.18 1.83 -0.99
C GLU A 40 11.84 1.24 -0.54
N LEU A 41 10.74 1.96 -0.78
CA LEU A 41 9.41 1.62 -0.29
C LEU A 41 8.42 1.47 -1.43
N PHE A 42 7.56 0.44 -1.37
CA PHE A 42 6.58 0.18 -2.42
C PHE A 42 5.24 -0.31 -1.86
N THR A 43 4.15 0.14 -2.47
CA THR A 43 2.90 -0.63 -2.45
C THR A 43 3.05 -1.80 -3.42
N TYR A 44 2.68 -3.01 -2.98
CA TYR A 44 2.88 -4.22 -3.79
C TYR A 44 1.67 -5.17 -3.72
N VAL A 45 0.54 -4.83 -4.32
CA VAL A 45 0.23 -3.63 -5.12
C VAL A 45 -1.07 -2.97 -4.64
N THR A 46 -1.29 -1.69 -4.98
CA THR A 46 -2.57 -1.00 -4.73
C THR A 46 -3.47 -1.07 -5.97
N CYS A 47 -4.75 -1.41 -5.79
CA CYS A 47 -5.78 -1.25 -6.83
C CYS A 47 -6.39 0.16 -6.75
N PRO A 48 -6.25 1.01 -7.79
CA PRO A 48 -6.71 2.39 -7.72
C PRO A 48 -8.10 2.62 -8.33
N THR A 49 -8.82 1.58 -8.73
CA THR A 49 -10.02 1.70 -9.59
C THR A 49 -11.34 1.31 -8.94
N MET A 50 -11.32 0.67 -7.77
CA MET A 50 -12.54 0.19 -7.10
C MET A 50 -12.73 0.82 -5.72
N ARG A 51 -12.16 0.25 -4.65
CA ARG A 51 -12.38 0.77 -3.29
C ARG A 51 -11.73 2.14 -3.04
N TYR A 52 -10.71 2.47 -3.83
CA TYR A 52 -10.07 3.77 -3.82
C TYR A 52 -10.44 4.59 -5.05
N HIS A 53 -10.58 5.90 -4.85
CA HIS A 53 -10.64 6.84 -5.97
C HIS A 53 -9.21 7.16 -6.44
N PRO A 54 -8.89 7.12 -7.75
CA PRO A 54 -7.54 7.33 -8.25
C PRO A 54 -6.88 8.63 -7.77
N ALA A 55 -7.66 9.72 -7.67
CA ALA A 55 -7.16 11.00 -7.18
C ALA A 55 -6.68 10.94 -5.71
N VAL A 56 -7.35 10.14 -4.87
CA VAL A 56 -6.95 9.95 -3.47
C VAL A 56 -5.66 9.12 -3.40
N VAL A 57 -5.55 8.06 -4.22
CA VAL A 57 -4.31 7.28 -4.34
C VAL A 57 -3.14 8.15 -4.79
N ALA A 58 -3.36 9.03 -5.78
CA ALA A 58 -2.34 9.97 -6.24
C ALA A 58 -1.90 10.93 -5.13
N GLN A 59 -2.84 11.45 -4.34
CA GLN A 59 -2.52 12.29 -3.17
C GLN A 59 -1.72 11.53 -2.11
N GLN A 60 -2.14 10.31 -1.77
CA GLN A 60 -1.44 9.46 -0.80
C GLN A 60 -0.01 9.15 -1.26
N ALA A 61 0.17 8.80 -2.53
CA ALA A 61 1.49 8.53 -3.11
C ALA A 61 2.40 9.75 -3.07
N ALA A 62 1.89 10.94 -3.40
CA ALA A 62 2.64 12.18 -3.32
C ALA A 62 3.05 12.50 -1.87
N THR A 63 2.14 12.33 -0.91
CA THR A 63 2.46 12.53 0.52
C THR A 63 3.51 11.54 1.01
N LEU A 64 3.36 10.25 0.69
CA LEU A 64 4.31 9.23 1.12
C LEU A 64 5.69 9.42 0.48
N GLN A 65 5.75 9.88 -0.77
CA GLN A 65 7.00 10.21 -1.45
C GLN A 65 7.77 11.32 -0.74
N ILE A 66 7.08 12.32 -0.20
CA ILE A 66 7.68 13.37 0.63
C ILE A 66 8.18 12.79 1.95
N LEU A 67 7.35 12.01 2.66
CA LEU A 67 7.73 11.41 3.94
C LEU A 67 8.91 10.44 3.82
N ALA A 68 9.05 9.79 2.66
CA ALA A 68 10.12 8.85 2.38
C ALA A 68 11.37 9.51 1.77
N ASP A 69 11.45 10.84 1.71
CA ASP A 69 12.57 11.58 1.09
C ASP A 69 12.92 11.07 -0.32
N GLY A 70 11.90 10.79 -1.13
CA GLY A 70 12.08 10.35 -2.50
C GLY A 70 12.18 8.84 -2.71
N ARG A 71 12.18 8.03 -1.64
CA ARG A 71 12.41 6.57 -1.69
C ARG A 71 11.16 5.73 -2.03
N PHE A 72 10.00 6.33 -2.26
CA PHE A 72 8.74 5.60 -2.48
C PHE A 72 8.40 5.46 -3.97
N THR A 73 7.95 4.26 -4.36
CA THR A 73 7.40 3.97 -5.68
C THR A 73 6.00 3.38 -5.56
N LEU A 74 5.04 3.96 -6.30
CA LEU A 74 3.66 3.49 -6.35
C LEU A 74 3.53 2.25 -7.25
N GLY A 75 3.41 1.07 -6.65
CA GLY A 75 3.07 -0.17 -7.37
C GLY A 75 1.56 -0.36 -7.47
N LEU A 76 1.06 -0.55 -8.70
CA LEU A 76 -0.36 -0.67 -9.03
C LEU A 76 -0.72 -2.05 -9.57
N GLY A 77 -1.97 -2.47 -9.36
CA GLY A 77 -2.54 -3.68 -9.92
C GLY A 77 -4.01 -3.51 -10.32
N SER A 78 -4.54 -4.47 -11.09
CA SER A 78 -5.94 -4.46 -11.54
C SER A 78 -6.95 -4.72 -10.41
N GLY A 79 -6.51 -5.26 -9.27
CA GLY A 79 -7.35 -5.59 -8.12
C GLY A 79 -7.80 -7.04 -8.08
N GLU A 80 -8.31 -7.43 -6.91
CA GLU A 80 -8.82 -8.77 -6.60
C GLU A 80 -10.14 -8.65 -5.85
N ASN A 81 -11.15 -9.42 -6.25
CA ASN A 81 -12.51 -9.32 -5.71
C ASN A 81 -12.56 -9.37 -4.16
N LEU A 82 -11.71 -10.19 -3.54
CA LEU A 82 -11.55 -10.31 -2.08
C LEU A 82 -11.39 -8.96 -1.36
N ASN A 83 -10.76 -7.99 -2.02
CA ASN A 83 -10.51 -6.66 -1.46
C ASN A 83 -11.50 -5.61 -1.97
N GLU A 84 -12.05 -5.79 -3.18
CA GLU A 84 -12.81 -4.73 -3.85
C GLU A 84 -14.33 -4.79 -3.62
N HIS A 85 -14.91 -5.95 -3.32
CA HIS A 85 -16.37 -6.07 -3.13
C HIS A 85 -16.92 -5.27 -1.95
N VAL A 86 -16.03 -4.75 -1.09
CA VAL A 86 -16.36 -4.08 0.18
C VAL A 86 -17.15 -2.78 -0.01
N VAL A 87 -17.14 -2.21 -1.23
CA VAL A 87 -17.93 -1.03 -1.58
C VAL A 87 -19.35 -1.35 -2.08
N GLY A 88 -19.77 -2.63 -2.06
CA GLY A 88 -21.14 -3.05 -2.38
C GLY A 88 -21.54 -2.93 -3.85
N LYS A 89 -20.58 -2.69 -4.75
CA LYS A 89 -20.81 -2.69 -6.20
C LYS A 89 -20.61 -4.11 -6.73
N ARG A 90 -21.59 -4.56 -7.52
CA ARG A 90 -21.61 -5.90 -8.15
C ARG A 90 -20.58 -6.02 -9.25
#